data_AF-A0A8T7JW70-F1
#
_entry.id   AF-A0A8T7JW70-F1
#
_cell.length_a   1.000
_cell.length_b   1.000
_cell.length_c   1.000
_cell.angle_alpha   90.00
_cell.angle_beta   90.00
_cell.angle_gamma   90.00
#
_symmetry.space_group_name_H-M   'P 1'
#
loop_
_entity.id
_entity.type
_entity.pdbx_description
1 polymer ?
#
loop_
_entity_poly.entity_id
_entity_poly.type
_entity_poly.pdbx_seq_one_letter_code
_entity_poly.pdbx_strand_id
1 'polypeptide(L)'
;MDDLELLKKYEPVLRFAKSERFFPMAVEPYLEKCMLFPSGPSGAAELLGHLNEPLAEKIGRLESHEFFLRFVNKPLYDFDAWWWWGIGSGIALAAGWVALGLAGIEAAGSASFLAALVLFMLASPIRLRIIPAMLAVLAFVSLSTAPVWFFLRPIPGISIEVEYFILLPIYILALFYLLMRLLKFIVEQILPEGPGLVMDMLSQSTERIAVESGKLYGEILREHKQPVYYGRVLRETDEAGDQWTALQYHFFYAFNDWRLAANGFNHHEGDWEMVAVYLKNDAPHSVLLSQHGAGNIESWDKMIKAQDSGGNETTHPVVYAALGSHANYSKPDVIRSPSMYKPGRLQRFLFWFDGLIHYLFLLFNPSQKARHIALEEMRLMGQHLFEEHVFDDLRDETDHFIVRLPMEIATGDGLRIGFQGRNLKEPMLKSSSYLKRIMSDRRVSLPPVKEWQCVLLNSEPGWVQYKGLWGVKSLLSEESGPTGPKWEKPKRGQTVVRERARWGRPLQWLTQLEKNRH
;
A
#
# COMPACT_ATOMS: atom_id res chain seq x y z
N MET A 1 -38.75 16.28 0.72
CA MET A 1 -37.43 16.02 0.15
C MET A 1 -37.13 14.56 0.41
N ASP A 2 -36.96 13.77 -0.65
CA ASP A 2 -36.54 12.38 -0.47
C ASP A 2 -35.05 12.28 -0.09
N ASP A 3 -34.59 11.08 0.28
CA ASP A 3 -33.20 10.88 0.70
C ASP A 3 -32.18 11.21 -0.40
N LEU A 4 -32.52 10.98 -1.67
CA LEU A 4 -31.65 11.25 -2.79
C LEU A 4 -31.54 12.76 -3.07
N GLU A 5 -32.65 13.48 -3.00
CA GLU A 5 -32.71 14.94 -3.08
C GLU A 5 -31.91 15.58 -1.93
N LEU A 6 -32.03 15.03 -0.72
CA LEU A 6 -31.28 15.52 0.44
C LEU A 6 -29.77 15.29 0.30
N LEU A 7 -29.38 14.10 -0.17
CA LEU A 7 -27.98 13.79 -0.49
C LEU A 7 -27.43 14.73 -1.56
N LYS A 8 -28.19 14.98 -2.64
CA LYS A 8 -27.80 15.90 -3.72
C LYS A 8 -27.70 17.35 -3.22
N LYS A 9 -28.59 17.79 -2.34
CA LYS A 9 -28.55 19.16 -1.79
C LYS A 9 -27.23 19.48 -1.10
N TYR A 10 -26.66 18.52 -0.36
CA TYR A 10 -25.42 18.71 0.40
C TYR A 10 -24.23 17.93 -0.17
N GLU A 11 -24.32 17.48 -1.43
CA GLU A 11 -23.26 16.64 -2.02
C GLU A 11 -21.90 17.36 -2.02
N PRO A 12 -20.82 16.70 -1.59
CA PRO A 12 -19.51 17.31 -1.57
C PRO A 12 -18.95 17.46 -2.99
N VAL A 13 -18.12 18.48 -3.14
CA VAL A 13 -17.32 18.71 -4.32
C VAL A 13 -15.89 18.26 -4.01
N LEU A 14 -15.41 17.23 -4.70
CA LEU A 14 -14.05 16.76 -4.52
C LEU A 14 -13.08 17.49 -5.44
N ARG A 15 -11.95 17.93 -4.88
CA ARG A 15 -10.83 18.53 -5.61
C ARG A 15 -9.60 17.66 -5.47
N PHE A 16 -9.03 17.30 -6.61
CA PHE A 16 -7.86 16.44 -6.73
C PHE A 16 -6.66 17.24 -7.22
N ALA A 17 -5.45 16.79 -6.87
CA ALA A 17 -4.23 17.34 -7.45
C ALA A 17 -4.15 17.03 -8.96
N LYS A 18 -3.42 17.84 -9.73
CA LYS A 18 -3.29 17.66 -11.20
C LYS A 18 -2.75 16.29 -11.60
N SER A 19 -1.92 15.72 -10.74
CA SER A 19 -1.27 14.42 -10.96
C SER A 19 -2.03 13.22 -10.38
N GLU A 20 -3.26 13.41 -9.91
CA GLU A 20 -4.08 12.31 -9.41
C GLU A 20 -4.40 11.33 -10.55
N ARG A 21 -4.25 10.04 -10.26
CA ARG A 21 -4.44 8.94 -11.22
C ARG A 21 -5.79 8.24 -11.04
N PHE A 22 -6.31 8.21 -9.82
CA PHE A 22 -7.49 7.44 -9.47
C PHE A 22 -8.58 8.38 -8.96
N PHE A 23 -9.78 8.23 -9.50
CA PHE A 23 -10.97 9.00 -9.12
C PHE A 23 -12.09 8.05 -8.72
N PRO A 24 -13.09 8.51 -7.94
CA PRO A 24 -14.12 7.62 -7.46
C PRO A 24 -14.91 6.98 -8.59
N MET A 25 -15.19 5.70 -8.43
CA MET A 25 -15.82 4.85 -9.44
C MET A 25 -16.84 3.90 -8.83
N ALA A 26 -17.68 3.32 -9.70
CA ALA A 26 -18.56 2.23 -9.31
C ALA A 26 -17.73 1.01 -8.85
N VAL A 27 -18.25 0.27 -7.88
CA VAL A 27 -17.67 -0.97 -7.37
C VAL A 27 -17.77 -2.08 -8.40
N GLU A 28 -18.86 -2.14 -9.15
CA GLU A 28 -19.20 -3.25 -10.02
C GLU A 28 -18.13 -3.50 -11.11
N PRO A 29 -17.66 -2.49 -11.87
CA PRO A 29 -16.58 -2.68 -12.85
C PRO A 29 -15.24 -3.08 -12.23
N TYR A 30 -14.98 -2.69 -10.97
CA TYR A 30 -13.79 -3.15 -10.26
C TYR A 30 -13.89 -4.65 -9.94
N LEU A 31 -15.06 -5.11 -9.46
CA LEU A 31 -15.31 -6.52 -9.17
C LEU A 31 -15.24 -7.40 -10.42
N GLU A 32 -15.72 -6.92 -11.56
CA GLU A 32 -15.61 -7.64 -12.85
C GLU A 32 -14.15 -7.89 -13.28
N LYS A 33 -13.24 -7.00 -12.91
CA LYS A 33 -11.80 -7.14 -13.16
C LYS A 33 -11.09 -7.91 -12.04
N CYS A 34 -11.72 -8.13 -10.88
CA CYS A 34 -11.08 -8.76 -9.73
C CYS A 34 -11.15 -10.29 -9.76
N MET A 35 -10.13 -10.92 -9.17
CA MET A 35 -10.20 -12.30 -8.71
C MET A 35 -10.32 -12.34 -7.18
N LEU A 36 -10.98 -13.38 -6.67
CA LEU A 36 -11.17 -13.61 -5.24
C LEU A 36 -10.25 -14.73 -4.77
N PHE A 37 -9.49 -14.47 -3.70
CA PHE A 37 -8.57 -15.44 -3.11
C PHE A 37 -8.87 -15.66 -1.64
N PRO A 38 -8.82 -16.92 -1.15
CA PRO A 38 -8.90 -17.20 0.27
C PRO A 38 -7.58 -16.81 0.95
N SER A 39 -7.68 -16.28 2.17
CA SER A 39 -6.53 -15.93 3.02
C SER A 39 -6.44 -16.77 4.30
N GLY A 40 -7.31 -17.76 4.43
CA GLY A 40 -7.37 -18.71 5.54
C GLY A 40 -8.28 -19.91 5.24
N PRO A 41 -8.31 -20.91 6.13
CA PRO A 41 -9.01 -22.17 5.91
C PRO A 41 -10.52 -22.04 5.75
N SER A 42 -11.16 -21.14 6.50
CA SER A 42 -12.61 -20.94 6.42
C SER A 42 -12.99 -20.32 5.07
N GLY A 43 -12.24 -19.32 4.60
CA GLY A 43 -12.44 -18.77 3.26
C GLY A 43 -12.20 -19.80 2.15
N ALA A 44 -11.19 -20.67 2.30
CA ALA A 44 -10.92 -21.72 1.31
C ALA A 44 -12.04 -22.75 1.22
N ALA A 45 -12.59 -23.18 2.37
CA ALA A 45 -13.71 -24.12 2.40
C ALA A 45 -14.99 -23.50 1.79
N GLU A 46 -15.27 -22.24 2.11
CA GLU A 46 -16.43 -21.53 1.58
C GLU A 46 -16.34 -21.30 0.06
N LEU A 47 -15.15 -20.99 -0.46
CA LEU A 47 -14.95 -20.75 -1.89
C LEU A 47 -15.40 -21.93 -2.77
N LEU A 48 -15.25 -23.16 -2.28
CA LEU A 48 -15.66 -24.37 -2.98
C LEU A 48 -17.17 -24.39 -3.29
N GLY A 49 -18.00 -23.77 -2.44
CA GLY A 49 -19.44 -23.67 -2.64
C GLY A 49 -19.86 -22.66 -3.73
N HIS A 50 -18.95 -21.77 -4.14
CA HIS A 50 -19.26 -20.62 -5.01
C HIS A 50 -18.37 -20.52 -6.26
N LEU A 51 -17.78 -21.65 -6.72
CA LEU A 51 -16.83 -21.66 -7.82
C LEU A 51 -17.41 -21.19 -9.16
N ASN A 52 -18.69 -21.47 -9.43
CA ASN A 52 -19.33 -21.23 -10.73
C ASN A 52 -20.11 -19.91 -10.82
N GLU A 53 -20.05 -19.07 -9.78
CA GLU A 53 -20.82 -17.82 -9.73
C GLU A 53 -19.92 -16.61 -10.03
N PRO A 54 -20.40 -15.62 -10.81
CA PRO A 54 -19.70 -14.35 -11.02
C PRO A 54 -19.37 -13.67 -9.68
N LEU A 55 -18.19 -13.05 -9.59
CA LEU A 55 -17.73 -12.43 -8.34
C LEU A 55 -18.72 -11.39 -7.80
N ALA A 56 -19.22 -10.50 -8.66
CA ALA A 56 -20.18 -9.46 -8.28
C ALA A 56 -21.47 -10.01 -7.65
N GLU A 57 -21.91 -11.20 -8.04
CA GLU A 57 -23.14 -11.84 -7.53
C GLU A 57 -22.89 -12.60 -6.22
N LYS A 58 -21.74 -13.28 -6.10
CA LYS A 58 -21.44 -14.08 -4.91
C LYS A 58 -20.86 -13.27 -3.76
N ILE A 59 -20.17 -12.16 -4.03
CA ILE A 59 -19.37 -11.45 -3.02
C ILE A 59 -20.17 -11.06 -1.77
N GLY A 60 -21.46 -10.72 -1.94
CA GLY A 60 -22.34 -10.37 -0.84
C GLY A 60 -22.90 -11.53 -0.03
N ARG A 61 -22.77 -12.76 -0.54
CA ARG A 61 -23.17 -13.99 0.14
C ARG A 61 -22.02 -14.63 0.92
N LEU A 62 -20.80 -14.13 0.74
CA LEU A 62 -19.62 -14.61 1.46
C LEU A 62 -19.71 -14.21 2.95
N GLU A 63 -19.74 -15.20 3.83
CA GLU A 63 -19.84 -15.02 5.27
C GLU A 63 -18.47 -14.85 5.93
N SER A 64 -17.43 -15.51 5.41
CA SER A 64 -16.07 -15.44 5.92
C SER A 64 -15.41 -14.09 5.63
N HIS A 65 -14.54 -13.68 6.56
CA HIS A 65 -13.66 -12.53 6.41
C HIS A 65 -12.29 -12.90 5.84
N GLU A 66 -12.02 -14.19 5.67
CA GLU A 66 -10.73 -14.71 5.21
C GLU A 66 -10.63 -14.69 3.69
N PHE A 67 -10.98 -13.57 3.07
CA PHE A 67 -10.87 -13.34 1.64
C PHE A 67 -10.13 -12.05 1.33
N PHE A 68 -9.52 -11.99 0.16
CA PHE A 68 -9.06 -10.75 -0.43
C PHE A 68 -9.36 -10.73 -1.93
N LEU A 69 -9.62 -9.52 -2.43
CA LEU A 69 -9.71 -9.23 -3.85
C LEU A 69 -8.33 -8.95 -4.43
N ARG A 70 -8.13 -9.33 -5.67
CA ARG A 70 -6.95 -8.95 -6.45
C ARG A 70 -7.39 -8.33 -7.76
N PHE A 71 -6.98 -7.09 -7.97
CA PHE A 71 -7.29 -6.31 -9.16
C PHE A 71 -6.26 -6.54 -10.27
N VAL A 72 -4.98 -6.58 -9.94
CA VAL A 72 -3.91 -6.89 -10.90
C VAL A 72 -3.65 -8.41 -10.93
N ASN A 73 -4.34 -9.09 -11.85
CA ASN A 73 -4.32 -10.56 -11.98
C ASN A 73 -3.18 -11.13 -12.83
N LYS A 74 -2.35 -10.29 -13.44
CA LYS A 74 -1.15 -10.80 -14.13
C LYS A 74 -0.24 -11.46 -13.08
N PRO A 75 0.41 -12.60 -13.39
CA PRO A 75 1.39 -13.23 -12.52
C PRO A 75 2.63 -12.34 -12.44
N LEU A 76 2.52 -11.29 -11.65
CA LEU A 76 3.58 -10.35 -11.31
C LEU A 76 4.07 -10.60 -9.88
N TYR A 77 3.46 -11.57 -9.17
CA TYR A 77 3.75 -11.89 -7.78
C TYR A 77 4.46 -13.24 -7.67
N ASP A 78 5.44 -13.27 -6.77
CA ASP A 78 6.01 -14.48 -6.19
C ASP A 78 4.92 -15.45 -5.69
N PHE A 79 3.82 -14.91 -5.15
CA PHE A 79 2.71 -15.66 -4.56
C PHE A 79 2.05 -16.67 -5.50
N ASP A 80 1.83 -16.32 -6.78
CA ASP A 80 1.20 -17.27 -7.74
C ASP A 80 2.14 -18.43 -8.05
N ALA A 81 3.45 -18.14 -8.17
CA ALA A 81 4.47 -19.16 -8.35
C ALA A 81 4.55 -20.08 -7.12
N TRP A 82 4.44 -19.53 -5.91
CA TRP A 82 4.40 -20.29 -4.66
C TRP A 82 3.11 -21.11 -4.51
N TRP A 83 1.97 -20.60 -4.96
CA TRP A 83 0.69 -21.30 -4.92
C TRP A 83 0.69 -22.51 -5.86
N TRP A 84 1.08 -22.32 -7.12
CA TRP A 84 1.19 -23.40 -8.09
C TRP A 84 2.30 -24.40 -7.73
N TRP A 85 3.40 -23.92 -7.14
CA TRP A 85 4.40 -24.80 -6.54
C TRP A 85 3.79 -25.66 -5.44
N GLY A 86 3.05 -25.07 -4.49
CA GLY A 86 2.42 -25.81 -3.41
C GLY A 86 1.46 -26.90 -3.90
N ILE A 87 0.60 -26.57 -4.87
CA ILE A 87 -0.32 -27.54 -5.50
C ILE A 87 0.46 -28.65 -6.21
N GLY A 88 1.44 -28.28 -7.05
CA GLY A 88 2.26 -29.23 -7.80
C GLY A 88 3.04 -30.18 -6.90
N SER A 89 3.60 -29.65 -5.80
CA SER A 89 4.32 -30.44 -4.79
C SER A 89 3.41 -31.41 -4.06
N GLY A 90 2.18 -31.03 -3.72
CA GLY A 90 1.18 -31.93 -3.13
C GLY A 90 0.84 -33.11 -4.05
N ILE A 91 0.63 -32.84 -5.35
CA ILE A 91 0.38 -33.87 -6.36
C ILE A 91 1.60 -34.79 -6.51
N ALA A 92 2.80 -34.22 -6.59
CA ALA A 92 4.04 -34.98 -6.73
C ALA A 92 4.32 -35.90 -5.54
N LEU A 93 4.06 -35.44 -4.31
CA LEU A 93 4.19 -36.26 -3.10
C LEU A 93 3.19 -37.43 -3.10
N ALA A 94 1.94 -37.18 -3.49
CA ALA A 94 0.92 -38.23 -3.58
C ALA A 94 1.26 -39.28 -4.65
N ALA A 95 1.69 -38.84 -5.84
CA ALA A 95 2.12 -39.73 -6.92
C ALA A 95 3.39 -40.52 -6.54
N GLY A 96 4.35 -39.86 -5.89
CA GLY A 96 5.58 -40.48 -5.40
C GLY A 96 5.31 -41.57 -4.38
N TRP A 97 4.41 -41.32 -3.42
CA TRP A 97 3.97 -42.34 -2.46
C TRP A 97 3.34 -43.56 -3.15
N VAL A 98 2.43 -43.33 -4.10
CA VAL A 98 1.74 -44.42 -4.82
C VAL A 98 2.73 -45.25 -5.65
N ALA A 99 3.73 -44.62 -6.28
CA ALA A 99 4.67 -45.31 -7.15
C ALA A 99 5.79 -46.03 -6.38
N LEU A 100 6.33 -45.41 -5.33
CA LEU A 100 7.61 -45.80 -4.72
C LEU A 100 7.59 -45.75 -3.17
N GLY A 101 6.44 -45.54 -2.54
CA GLY A 101 6.32 -45.46 -1.09
C GLY A 101 7.14 -44.32 -0.47
N LEU A 102 7.83 -44.58 0.64
CA LEU A 102 8.65 -43.58 1.34
C LEU A 102 9.78 -43.00 0.48
N ALA A 103 10.43 -43.82 -0.35
CA ALA A 103 11.49 -43.36 -1.25
C ALA A 103 10.95 -42.37 -2.30
N GLY A 104 9.71 -42.57 -2.75
CA GLY A 104 9.03 -41.63 -3.65
C GLY A 104 8.67 -40.30 -2.98
N ILE A 105 8.29 -40.33 -1.70
CA ILE A 105 8.07 -39.10 -0.91
C ILE A 105 9.39 -38.33 -0.74
N GLU A 106 10.49 -38.99 -0.40
CA GLU A 106 11.79 -38.35 -0.21
C GLU A 106 12.30 -37.69 -1.50
N ALA A 107 12.17 -38.39 -2.64
CA ALA A 107 12.54 -37.87 -3.94
C ALA A 107 11.66 -36.67 -4.35
N ALA A 108 10.34 -36.78 -4.22
CA ALA A 108 9.40 -35.72 -4.55
C ALA A 108 9.56 -34.50 -3.62
N GLY A 109 9.81 -34.72 -2.32
CA GLY A 109 10.09 -33.66 -1.35
C GLY A 109 11.38 -32.91 -1.65
N SER A 110 12.44 -33.62 -2.03
CA SER A 110 13.73 -33.02 -2.40
C SER A 110 13.61 -32.20 -3.70
N ALA A 111 12.92 -32.73 -4.70
CA ALA A 111 12.66 -32.01 -5.95
C ALA A 111 11.78 -30.77 -5.73
N SER A 112 10.74 -30.90 -4.89
CA SER A 112 9.88 -29.79 -4.47
C SER A 112 10.70 -28.69 -3.76
N PHE A 113 11.57 -29.06 -2.82
CA PHE A 113 12.42 -28.11 -2.11
C PHE A 113 13.38 -27.37 -3.06
N LEU A 114 14.02 -28.09 -3.99
CA LEU A 114 14.87 -27.50 -5.02
C LEU A 114 14.08 -26.54 -5.92
N ALA A 115 12.89 -26.94 -6.36
CA ALA A 115 12.00 -26.09 -7.14
C ALA A 115 11.58 -24.83 -6.36
N ALA A 116 11.27 -24.95 -5.06
CA ALA A 116 10.98 -23.81 -4.19
C ALA A 116 12.17 -22.86 -4.09
N LEU A 117 13.39 -23.41 -3.92
CA LEU A 117 14.61 -22.60 -3.85
C LEU A 117 14.84 -21.85 -5.17
N VAL A 118 14.66 -22.53 -6.31
CA VAL A 118 14.79 -21.92 -7.64
C VAL A 118 13.72 -20.87 -7.89
N LEU A 119 12.45 -21.15 -7.54
CA LEU A 119 11.37 -20.17 -7.65
C LEU A 119 11.62 -18.96 -6.74
N PHE A 120 12.08 -19.18 -5.51
CA PHE A 120 12.50 -18.11 -4.60
C PHE A 120 13.63 -17.28 -5.19
N MET A 121 14.61 -17.91 -5.84
CA MET A 121 15.71 -17.22 -6.50
C MET A 121 15.26 -16.47 -7.77
N LEU A 122 14.37 -17.04 -8.60
CA LEU A 122 13.88 -16.44 -9.84
C LEU A 122 12.85 -15.33 -9.61
N ALA A 123 12.11 -15.42 -8.51
CA ALA A 123 11.19 -14.41 -7.99
C ALA A 123 11.87 -13.04 -7.80
N SER A 124 13.21 -13.00 -7.71
CA SER A 124 13.91 -11.73 -7.82
C SER A 124 15.31 -11.91 -8.41
N PRO A 125 15.69 -11.17 -9.47
CA PRO A 125 17.05 -11.19 -10.03
C PRO A 125 18.15 -10.98 -8.97
N ILE A 126 17.78 -10.32 -7.88
CA ILE A 126 18.57 -10.07 -6.68
C ILE A 126 18.82 -11.34 -5.84
N ARG A 127 17.78 -12.14 -5.58
CA ARG A 127 17.89 -13.38 -4.80
C ARG A 127 18.78 -14.39 -5.52
N LEU A 128 18.72 -14.39 -6.85
CA LEU A 128 19.60 -15.15 -7.74
C LEU A 128 21.09 -14.74 -7.62
N ARG A 129 21.41 -13.54 -7.11
CA ARG A 129 22.78 -13.07 -6.88
C ARG A 129 23.25 -13.32 -5.44
N ILE A 130 22.41 -13.06 -4.44
CA ILE A 130 22.79 -13.18 -3.02
C ILE A 130 22.79 -14.63 -2.54
N ILE A 131 21.72 -15.38 -2.81
CA ILE A 131 21.52 -16.70 -2.19
C ILE A 131 22.61 -17.68 -2.63
N PRO A 132 23.00 -17.76 -3.91
CA PRO A 132 24.14 -18.58 -4.30
C PRO A 132 25.44 -18.16 -3.62
N ALA A 133 25.66 -16.87 -3.39
CA ALA A 133 26.84 -16.38 -2.68
C ALA A 133 26.80 -16.71 -1.18
N MET A 134 25.65 -16.59 -0.51
CA MET A 134 25.46 -17.02 0.87
C MET A 134 25.60 -18.53 1.02
N LEU A 135 25.03 -19.32 0.11
CA LEU A 135 25.19 -20.77 0.07
C LEU A 135 26.63 -21.16 -0.19
N ALA A 136 27.34 -20.42 -1.06
CA ALA A 136 28.77 -20.60 -1.24
C ALA A 136 29.53 -20.27 0.05
N VAL A 137 29.23 -19.16 0.73
CA VAL A 137 29.87 -18.82 2.02
C VAL A 137 29.62 -19.90 3.06
N LEU A 138 28.37 -20.37 3.20
CA LEU A 138 28.03 -21.46 4.11
C LEU A 138 28.77 -22.75 3.74
N ALA A 139 28.83 -23.10 2.44
CA ALA A 139 29.58 -24.26 1.97
C ALA A 139 31.08 -24.13 2.26
N PHE A 140 31.67 -22.95 2.09
CA PHE A 140 33.07 -22.68 2.40
C PHE A 140 33.34 -22.65 3.90
N VAL A 141 32.45 -22.09 4.71
CA VAL A 141 32.52 -22.14 6.18
C VAL A 141 32.42 -23.61 6.63
N SER A 142 31.47 -24.38 6.10
CA SER A 142 31.35 -25.81 6.36
C SER A 142 32.63 -26.55 5.95
N LEU A 143 33.17 -26.31 4.76
CA LEU A 143 34.43 -26.89 4.29
C LEU A 143 35.66 -26.40 5.07
N SER A 144 35.59 -25.26 5.75
CA SER A 144 36.64 -24.75 6.64
C SER A 144 36.56 -25.35 8.05
N THR A 145 35.38 -25.80 8.47
CA THR A 145 35.13 -26.50 9.74
C THR A 145 35.26 -28.02 9.64
N ALA A 146 34.87 -28.61 8.51
CA ALA A 146 35.05 -30.01 8.14
C ALA A 146 36.51 -30.54 8.02
N PRO A 147 37.57 -29.74 7.82
CA PRO A 147 38.96 -30.23 7.75
C PRO A 147 39.43 -30.75 9.09
N VAL A 148 38.82 -30.27 10.18
CA VAL A 148 39.04 -30.87 11.50
C VAL A 148 38.66 -32.35 11.42
N TRP A 149 37.55 -32.74 10.78
CA TRP A 149 37.15 -34.15 10.68
C TRP A 149 37.90 -34.97 9.62
N PHE A 150 38.26 -34.38 8.47
CA PHE A 150 38.97 -35.07 7.39
C PHE A 150 40.41 -35.44 7.79
N PHE A 151 41.13 -34.52 8.46
CA PHE A 151 42.50 -34.75 8.94
C PHE A 151 42.57 -35.40 10.34
N LEU A 152 41.44 -35.55 11.05
CA LEU A 152 41.35 -36.34 12.31
C LEU A 152 41.39 -37.86 12.07
N ARG A 153 41.30 -38.33 10.82
CA ARG A 153 41.45 -39.74 10.45
C ARG A 153 42.60 -39.90 9.46
N PRO A 154 43.66 -40.66 9.81
CA PRO A 154 44.83 -40.79 8.95
C PRO A 154 44.45 -41.41 7.60
N ILE A 155 44.98 -40.82 6.53
CA ILE A 155 44.72 -41.30 5.18
C ILE A 155 45.55 -42.57 4.92
N PRO A 156 44.92 -43.71 4.58
CA PRO A 156 45.66 -44.95 4.34
C PRO A 156 46.70 -44.78 3.22
N GLY A 157 47.97 -45.09 3.51
CA GLY A 157 49.06 -45.03 2.52
C GLY A 157 49.81 -43.69 2.45
N ILE A 158 49.46 -42.70 3.28
CA ILE A 158 50.18 -41.43 3.40
C ILE A 158 50.75 -41.31 4.81
N SER A 159 52.02 -40.92 4.94
CA SER A 159 52.62 -40.69 6.26
C SER A 159 52.00 -39.46 6.92
N ILE A 160 51.80 -39.51 8.23
CA ILE A 160 51.27 -38.40 9.05
C ILE A 160 52.07 -37.11 8.83
N GLU A 161 53.39 -37.19 8.65
CA GLU A 161 54.25 -36.04 8.38
C GLU A 161 53.88 -35.33 7.08
N VAL A 162 53.68 -36.08 5.99
CA VAL A 162 53.21 -35.55 4.70
C VAL A 162 51.78 -35.01 4.80
N GLU A 163 50.91 -35.70 5.54
CA GLU A 163 49.52 -35.28 5.71
C GLU A 163 49.41 -33.93 6.43
N TYR A 164 50.18 -33.72 7.51
CA TYR A 164 50.11 -32.52 8.35
C TYR A 164 51.08 -31.40 7.94
N PHE A 165 52.28 -31.70 7.46
CA PHE A 165 53.27 -30.67 7.08
C PHE A 165 53.19 -30.25 5.61
N ILE A 166 52.51 -31.04 4.75
CA ILE A 166 52.41 -30.73 3.31
C ILE A 166 50.94 -30.57 2.89
N LEU A 167 50.10 -31.58 3.07
CA LEU A 167 48.73 -31.55 2.55
C LEU A 167 47.81 -30.58 3.29
N LEU A 168 47.88 -30.54 4.63
CA LEU A 168 47.08 -29.62 5.44
C LEU A 168 47.39 -28.14 5.13
N PRO A 169 48.67 -27.69 5.06
CA PRO A 169 48.99 -26.32 4.65
C PRO A 169 48.51 -25.97 3.24
N ILE A 170 48.65 -26.88 2.28
CA ILE A 170 48.15 -26.68 0.90
C ILE A 170 46.63 -26.54 0.90
N TYR A 171 45.93 -27.39 1.65
CA TYR A 171 44.48 -27.34 1.79
C TYR A 171 44.02 -26.02 2.43
N ILE A 172 44.66 -25.59 3.52
CA ILE A 172 44.35 -24.31 4.19
C ILE A 172 44.60 -23.13 3.25
N LEU A 173 45.71 -23.13 2.50
CA LEU A 173 46.01 -22.08 1.52
C LEU A 173 45.00 -22.02 0.38
N ALA A 174 44.61 -23.18 -0.17
CA ALA A 174 43.59 -23.26 -1.21
C ALA A 174 42.23 -22.76 -0.71
N LEU A 175 41.87 -23.13 0.53
CA LEU A 175 40.62 -22.72 1.14
C LEU A 175 40.61 -21.21 1.43
N PHE A 176 41.72 -20.67 1.95
CA PHE A 176 41.89 -19.23 2.16
C PHE A 176 41.79 -18.46 0.83
N TYR A 177 42.44 -18.93 -0.24
CA TYR A 177 42.37 -18.31 -1.55
C TYR A 177 40.93 -18.28 -2.11
N LEU A 178 40.21 -19.40 -2.02
CA LEU A 178 38.82 -19.49 -2.47
C LEU A 178 37.88 -18.61 -1.63
N LEU A 179 38.08 -18.57 -0.30
CA LEU A 179 37.35 -17.69 0.60
C LEU A 179 37.57 -16.22 0.25
N MET A 180 38.82 -15.82 0.00
CA MET A 180 39.16 -14.44 -0.39
C MET A 180 38.56 -14.06 -1.75
N ARG A 181 38.57 -14.97 -2.73
CA ARG A 181 37.88 -14.78 -4.03
C ARG A 181 36.38 -14.58 -3.86
N LEU A 182 35.74 -15.38 -3.01
CA LEU A 182 34.31 -15.28 -2.74
C LEU A 182 33.96 -14.00 -1.98
N LEU A 183 34.74 -13.64 -0.96
CA LEU A 183 34.56 -12.42 -0.20
C LEU A 183 34.72 -11.18 -1.09
N LYS A 184 35.73 -11.19 -1.98
CA LYS A 184 35.92 -10.15 -3.00
C LYS A 184 34.69 -10.02 -3.91
N PHE A 185 34.16 -11.14 -4.41
CA PHE A 185 32.93 -11.14 -5.21
C PHE A 185 31.73 -10.56 -4.44
N ILE A 186 31.54 -10.94 -3.17
CA ILE A 186 30.47 -10.39 -2.33
C ILE A 186 30.64 -8.88 -2.14
N VAL A 187 31.86 -8.43 -1.84
CA VAL A 187 32.14 -7.00 -1.62
C VAL A 187 31.98 -6.17 -2.89
N GLU A 188 32.37 -6.70 -4.05
CA GLU A 188 32.33 -5.95 -5.32
C GLU A 188 30.97 -6.02 -6.02
N GLN A 189 30.22 -7.11 -5.87
CA GLN A 189 29.00 -7.37 -6.66
C GLN A 189 27.72 -7.42 -5.83
N ILE A 190 27.79 -7.57 -4.50
CA ILE A 190 26.61 -7.76 -3.63
C ILE A 190 26.47 -6.64 -2.60
N LEU A 191 27.55 -6.30 -1.89
CA LEU A 191 27.57 -5.27 -0.84
C LEU A 191 27.16 -3.86 -1.30
N PRO A 192 27.55 -3.38 -2.51
CA PRO A 192 27.19 -2.04 -2.99
C PRO A 192 25.71 -1.89 -3.29
N GLU A 193 25.02 -3.00 -3.58
CA GLU A 193 23.59 -2.99 -3.91
C GLU A 193 22.72 -3.39 -2.69
N GLY A 194 23.28 -4.03 -1.66
CA GLY A 194 22.56 -4.67 -0.53
C GLY A 194 21.50 -3.81 0.18
N PRO A 195 21.78 -2.55 0.52
CA PRO A 195 20.78 -1.67 1.14
C PRO A 195 19.72 -1.14 0.16
N GLY A 196 20.08 -0.88 -1.10
CA GLY A 196 19.14 -0.51 -2.17
C GLY A 196 18.24 -1.67 -2.60
N LEU A 197 18.74 -2.90 -2.47
CA LEU A 197 18.11 -4.16 -2.84
C LEU A 197 16.85 -4.51 -2.05
N VAL A 198 16.90 -4.34 -0.72
CA VAL A 198 15.76 -4.62 0.18
C VAL A 198 14.61 -3.68 -0.15
N MET A 199 14.93 -2.44 -0.53
CA MET A 199 13.95 -1.45 -0.94
C MET A 199 13.48 -1.64 -2.39
N ASP A 200 14.33 -2.04 -3.33
CA ASP A 200 13.94 -2.35 -4.72
C ASP A 200 12.99 -3.57 -4.78
N MET A 201 13.19 -4.58 -3.94
CA MET A 201 12.31 -5.77 -3.87
C MET A 201 10.89 -5.44 -3.40
N LEU A 202 10.75 -4.50 -2.45
CA LEU A 202 9.46 -4.03 -1.97
C LEU A 202 8.85 -2.94 -2.89
N SER A 203 9.69 -2.12 -3.54
CA SER A 203 9.29 -0.97 -4.35
C SER A 203 8.97 -1.32 -5.81
N GLN A 204 9.71 -2.21 -6.48
CA GLN A 204 9.49 -2.48 -7.92
C GLN A 204 8.24 -3.32 -8.19
N SER A 205 7.91 -4.25 -7.28
CA SER A 205 6.68 -5.02 -7.37
C SER A 205 5.46 -4.10 -7.19
N THR A 206 5.48 -3.25 -6.16
CA THR A 206 4.43 -2.26 -5.88
C THR A 206 4.30 -1.18 -6.95
N GLU A 207 5.41 -0.70 -7.53
CA GLU A 207 5.36 0.24 -8.65
C GLU A 207 4.74 -0.37 -9.91
N ARG A 208 5.11 -1.62 -10.24
CA ARG A 208 4.48 -2.34 -11.37
C ARG A 208 2.99 -2.53 -11.14
N ILE A 209 2.58 -2.90 -9.93
CA ILE A 209 1.16 -3.03 -9.57
C ILE A 209 0.46 -1.68 -9.75
N ALA A 210 1.02 -0.59 -9.23
CA ALA A 210 0.42 0.74 -9.39
C ALA A 210 0.27 1.16 -10.86
N VAL A 211 1.28 0.86 -11.70
CA VAL A 211 1.24 1.14 -13.14
C VAL A 211 0.17 0.29 -13.84
N GLU A 212 0.09 -1.00 -13.55
CA GLU A 212 -0.93 -1.89 -14.14
C GLU A 212 -2.34 -1.55 -13.64
N SER A 213 -2.51 -1.21 -12.36
CA SER A 213 -3.75 -0.69 -11.80
C SER A 213 -4.19 0.57 -12.53
N GLY A 214 -3.27 1.50 -12.83
CA GLY A 214 -3.57 2.70 -13.62
C GLY A 214 -4.03 2.39 -15.05
N LYS A 215 -3.48 1.34 -15.68
CA LYS A 215 -3.93 0.88 -17.01
C LYS A 215 -5.34 0.27 -16.94
N LEU A 216 -5.58 -0.64 -16.00
CA LEU A 216 -6.88 -1.28 -15.79
C LEU A 216 -7.97 -0.25 -15.46
N TYR A 217 -7.66 0.69 -14.56
CA TYR A 217 -8.55 1.81 -14.26
C TYR A 217 -8.83 2.67 -15.50
N GLY A 218 -7.81 2.95 -16.31
CA GLY A 218 -7.98 3.65 -17.59
C GLY A 218 -8.86 2.91 -18.60
N GLU A 219 -8.88 1.57 -18.59
CA GLU A 219 -9.84 0.78 -19.38
C GLU A 219 -11.26 0.95 -18.84
N ILE A 220 -11.45 0.82 -17.53
CA ILE A 220 -12.75 1.00 -16.88
C ILE A 220 -13.32 2.38 -17.20
N LEU A 221 -12.51 3.44 -17.11
CA LEU A 221 -12.95 4.80 -17.42
C LEU A 221 -13.41 5.01 -18.87
N ARG A 222 -12.97 4.18 -19.83
CA ARG A 222 -13.44 4.28 -21.22
C ARG A 222 -14.87 3.79 -21.38
N GLU A 223 -15.24 2.79 -20.59
CA GLU A 223 -16.56 2.13 -20.61
C GLU A 223 -17.51 2.82 -19.61
N HIS A 224 -17.05 3.03 -18.38
CA HIS A 224 -17.76 3.66 -17.27
C HIS A 224 -17.23 5.08 -17.03
N LYS A 225 -17.67 5.99 -17.90
CA LYS A 225 -17.15 7.36 -17.99
C LYS A 225 -17.53 8.29 -16.84
N GLN A 226 -18.61 7.98 -16.13
CA GLN A 226 -19.15 8.83 -15.08
C GLN A 226 -18.62 8.41 -13.71
N PRO A 227 -17.98 9.32 -12.94
CA PRO A 227 -17.62 9.07 -11.56
C PRO A 227 -18.84 8.74 -10.70
N VAL A 228 -18.68 7.82 -9.74
CA VAL A 228 -19.76 7.37 -8.86
C VAL A 228 -19.40 7.59 -7.40
N TYR A 229 -20.36 8.06 -6.61
CA TYR A 229 -20.30 8.00 -5.16
C TYR A 229 -21.54 7.29 -4.60
N TYR A 230 -21.40 6.77 -3.39
CA TYR A 230 -22.46 6.06 -2.68
C TYR A 230 -22.96 6.89 -1.51
N GLY A 231 -24.22 7.31 -1.57
CA GLY A 231 -24.86 8.15 -0.55
C GLY A 231 -25.67 7.33 0.44
N ARG A 232 -25.53 7.57 1.74
CA ARG A 232 -26.33 6.93 2.79
C ARG A 232 -26.91 7.97 3.74
N VAL A 233 -28.20 7.89 4.02
CA VAL A 233 -28.90 8.76 4.97
C VAL A 233 -29.22 7.98 6.23
N LEU A 234 -28.84 8.52 7.40
CA LEU A 234 -29.25 8.00 8.71
C LEU A 234 -29.90 9.09 9.52
N ARG A 235 -30.92 8.73 10.31
CA ARG A 235 -31.64 9.64 11.19
C ARG A 235 -31.64 9.07 12.60
N GLU A 236 -31.21 9.87 13.56
CA GLU A 236 -31.10 9.52 14.99
C GLU A 236 -31.59 10.69 15.84
N THR A 237 -32.10 10.41 17.04
CA THR A 237 -32.44 11.44 18.03
C THR A 237 -31.48 11.29 19.21
N ASP A 238 -30.87 12.39 19.65
CA ASP A 238 -29.97 12.35 20.80
C ASP A 238 -30.72 12.39 22.15
N GLU A 239 -29.98 12.24 23.25
CA GLU A 239 -30.55 12.26 24.61
C GLU A 239 -31.19 13.61 24.97
N ALA A 240 -30.81 14.70 24.29
CA ALA A 240 -31.39 16.04 24.47
C ALA A 240 -32.67 16.24 23.64
N GLY A 241 -33.04 15.28 22.80
CA GLY A 241 -34.22 15.34 21.94
C GLY A 241 -33.98 16.02 20.59
N ASP A 242 -32.73 16.39 20.26
CA ASP A 242 -32.39 16.97 18.97
C ASP A 242 -32.39 15.88 17.88
N GLN A 243 -32.94 16.22 16.72
CA GLN A 243 -32.98 15.33 15.56
C GLN A 243 -31.71 15.48 14.73
N TRP A 244 -30.98 14.39 14.56
CA TRP A 244 -29.76 14.34 13.77
C TRP A 244 -29.99 13.57 12.47
N THR A 245 -29.55 14.16 11.35
CA THR A 245 -29.47 13.46 10.06
C THR A 245 -28.02 13.42 9.59
N ALA A 246 -27.47 12.21 9.44
CA ALA A 246 -26.13 12.00 8.89
C ALA A 246 -26.22 11.63 7.40
N LEU A 247 -25.67 12.48 6.55
CA LEU A 247 -25.55 12.28 5.10
C LEU A 247 -24.13 11.79 4.81
N GLN A 248 -23.95 10.48 4.64
CA GLN A 248 -22.65 9.88 4.36
C GLN A 248 -22.43 9.73 2.85
N TYR A 249 -21.25 10.11 2.38
CA TYR A 249 -20.80 10.04 1.01
C TYR A 249 -19.56 9.16 0.96
N HIS A 250 -19.69 7.95 0.41
CA HIS A 250 -18.60 6.97 0.32
C HIS A 250 -18.02 6.95 -1.10
N PHE A 251 -16.69 6.93 -1.18
CA PHE A 251 -15.93 6.97 -2.42
C PHE A 251 -15.06 5.73 -2.52
N PHE A 252 -15.17 5.01 -3.63
CA PHE A 252 -14.34 3.86 -3.93
C PHE A 252 -13.32 4.18 -5.03
N TYR A 253 -12.04 3.90 -4.77
CA TYR A 253 -10.96 4.07 -5.73
C TYR A 253 -10.36 2.70 -6.06
N ALA A 254 -9.92 2.51 -7.31
CA ALA A 254 -9.32 1.24 -7.72
C ALA A 254 -7.97 0.95 -7.03
N PHE A 255 -7.24 1.99 -6.62
CA PHE A 255 -5.90 1.85 -6.07
C PHE A 255 -5.50 3.10 -5.29
N ASN A 256 -4.82 2.92 -4.15
CA ASN A 256 -4.14 3.95 -3.38
C ASN A 256 -2.66 3.99 -3.78
N ASP A 257 -2.21 5.09 -4.38
CA ASP A 257 -0.81 5.27 -4.81
C ASP A 257 0.03 6.20 -3.92
N TRP A 258 -0.32 6.33 -2.64
CA TRP A 258 0.25 7.35 -1.73
C TRP A 258 1.78 7.38 -1.65
N ARG A 259 2.45 6.23 -1.50
CA ARG A 259 3.92 6.18 -1.40
C ARG A 259 4.63 6.70 -2.67
N LEU A 260 4.19 6.31 -3.87
CA LEU A 260 4.71 6.80 -5.16
C LEU A 260 4.29 8.23 -5.45
N ALA A 261 3.10 8.65 -5.03
CA ALA A 261 2.53 9.93 -5.40
C ALA A 261 3.04 11.09 -4.52
N ALA A 262 3.22 10.83 -3.22
CA ALA A 262 3.48 11.86 -2.23
C ALA A 262 4.45 11.42 -1.12
N ASN A 263 5.24 10.36 -1.33
CA ASN A 263 6.15 9.81 -0.32
C ASN A 263 5.42 9.35 0.96
N GLY A 264 4.17 8.91 0.81
CA GLY A 264 3.41 8.25 1.86
C GLY A 264 3.97 6.88 2.26
N PHE A 265 3.27 6.16 3.13
CA PHE A 265 3.76 4.87 3.62
C PHE A 265 3.21 3.66 2.90
N ASN A 266 2.14 3.78 2.13
CA ASN A 266 1.51 2.60 1.58
C ASN A 266 1.08 2.77 0.13
N HIS A 267 0.80 1.59 -0.42
CA HIS A 267 0.13 1.33 -1.66
C HIS A 267 -0.77 0.16 -1.43
N HIS A 268 -1.99 0.21 -1.94
CA HIS A 268 -2.84 -0.95 -1.97
C HIS A 268 -3.86 -0.85 -3.08
N GLU A 269 -4.23 -2.01 -3.63
CA GLU A 269 -5.42 -2.13 -4.45
C GLU A 269 -6.65 -1.85 -3.59
N GLY A 270 -7.66 -1.25 -4.23
CA GLY A 270 -8.90 -0.79 -3.61
C GLY A 270 -8.69 0.28 -2.55
N ASP A 271 -9.56 1.28 -2.51
CA ASP A 271 -9.56 2.28 -1.45
C ASP A 271 -10.96 2.76 -1.12
N TRP A 272 -11.26 2.95 0.16
CA TRP A 272 -12.57 3.39 0.64
C TRP A 272 -12.43 4.61 1.53
N GLU A 273 -12.88 5.75 1.02
CA GLU A 273 -12.90 7.02 1.74
C GLU A 273 -14.33 7.50 1.96
N MET A 274 -14.53 8.40 2.93
CA MET A 274 -15.88 8.88 3.27
C MET A 274 -15.88 10.31 3.80
N VAL A 275 -16.89 11.06 3.39
CA VAL A 275 -17.26 12.35 3.96
C VAL A 275 -18.67 12.23 4.54
N ALA A 276 -18.97 12.88 5.66
CA ALA A 276 -20.34 12.95 6.16
C ALA A 276 -20.74 14.37 6.55
N VAL A 277 -21.91 14.82 6.09
CA VAL A 277 -22.54 16.07 6.53
C VAL A 277 -23.57 15.73 7.61
N TYR A 278 -23.42 16.34 8.78
CA TYR A 278 -24.36 16.19 9.88
C TYR A 278 -25.30 17.39 9.93
N LEU A 279 -26.60 17.11 9.89
CA LEU A 279 -27.65 18.08 10.12
C LEU A 279 -28.19 17.90 11.53
N LYS A 280 -28.34 18.99 12.27
CA LYS A 280 -28.99 19.06 13.58
C LYS A 280 -30.28 19.87 13.43
N ASN A 281 -31.42 19.26 13.70
CA ASN A 281 -32.76 19.82 13.49
C ASN A 281 -32.90 20.43 12.07
N ASP A 282 -32.54 19.64 11.05
CA ASP A 282 -32.50 20.00 9.63
C ASP A 282 -31.54 21.15 9.22
N ALA A 283 -30.80 21.73 10.16
CA ALA A 283 -29.77 22.72 9.90
C ALA A 283 -28.37 22.07 9.82
N PRO A 284 -27.52 22.43 8.85
CA PRO A 284 -26.18 21.85 8.76
C PRO A 284 -25.29 22.28 9.93
N HIS A 285 -24.63 21.32 10.56
CA HIS A 285 -23.88 21.49 11.79
C HIS A 285 -22.37 21.31 11.58
N SER A 286 -21.97 20.17 11.00
CA SER A 286 -20.57 19.81 10.84
C SER A 286 -20.34 18.87 9.66
N VAL A 287 -19.09 18.80 9.22
CA VAL A 287 -18.63 17.89 8.17
C VAL A 287 -17.50 17.03 8.71
N LEU A 288 -17.66 15.72 8.61
CA LEU A 288 -16.64 14.72 8.89
C LEU A 288 -15.85 14.41 7.62
N LEU A 289 -14.54 14.32 7.77
CA LEU A 289 -13.58 14.08 6.70
C LEU A 289 -12.70 12.89 7.09
N SER A 290 -12.70 11.82 6.28
CA SER A 290 -11.87 10.64 6.54
C SER A 290 -10.37 10.95 6.34
N GLN A 291 -9.53 10.53 7.29
CA GLN A 291 -8.07 10.70 7.26
C GLN A 291 -7.43 9.50 7.95
N HIS A 292 -7.04 8.46 7.21
CA HIS A 292 -6.19 7.32 7.64
C HIS A 292 -6.29 6.92 9.12
N GLY A 293 -7.51 6.62 9.59
CA GLY A 293 -7.79 6.16 10.96
C GLY A 293 -7.92 7.24 12.05
N ALA A 294 -7.51 8.48 11.81
CA ALA A 294 -7.73 9.61 12.71
C ALA A 294 -9.10 10.26 12.48
N GLY A 295 -9.41 10.59 11.21
CA GLY A 295 -10.58 11.38 10.85
C GLY A 295 -10.54 12.80 11.42
N ASN A 296 -11.13 13.76 10.71
CA ASN A 296 -11.27 15.13 11.20
C ASN A 296 -12.73 15.57 11.11
N ILE A 297 -13.10 16.52 11.96
CA ILE A 297 -14.39 17.20 11.92
C ILE A 297 -14.16 18.70 11.76
N GLU A 298 -14.89 19.29 10.82
CA GLU A 298 -14.93 20.74 10.63
C GLU A 298 -16.36 21.25 10.86
N SER A 299 -16.46 22.42 11.48
CA SER A 299 -17.77 23.08 11.65
C SER A 299 -18.29 23.54 10.29
N TRP A 300 -19.61 23.45 10.08
CA TRP A 300 -20.22 23.84 8.81
C TRP A 300 -19.88 25.27 8.39
N ASP A 301 -19.84 26.20 9.34
CA ASP A 301 -19.55 27.62 9.07
C ASP A 301 -18.10 27.86 8.62
N LYS A 302 -17.19 26.96 8.98
CA LYS A 302 -15.78 27.01 8.58
C LYS A 302 -15.49 26.28 7.27
N MET A 303 -16.45 25.50 6.77
CA MET A 303 -16.30 24.80 5.50
C MET A 303 -16.41 25.77 4.34
N ILE A 304 -15.43 25.69 3.42
CA ILE A 304 -15.53 26.31 2.11
C ILE A 304 -16.66 25.61 1.37
N LYS A 305 -17.64 26.35 0.86
CA LYS A 305 -18.66 25.80 -0.04
C LYS A 305 -18.44 26.27 -1.47
N ALA A 306 -18.84 25.43 -2.42
CA ALA A 306 -18.69 25.73 -3.84
C ALA A 306 -19.57 26.92 -4.24
N GLN A 307 -19.13 27.65 -5.25
CA GLN A 307 -19.91 28.76 -5.82
C GLN A 307 -20.63 28.33 -7.09
N ASP A 308 -21.88 28.78 -7.26
CA ASP A 308 -22.63 28.62 -8.50
C ASP A 308 -22.05 29.45 -9.66
N SER A 309 -22.67 29.39 -10.84
CA SER A 309 -22.26 30.17 -12.01
C SER A 309 -22.40 31.69 -11.81
N GLY A 310 -23.31 32.12 -10.95
CA GLY A 310 -23.51 33.51 -10.53
C GLY A 310 -22.48 34.00 -9.51
N GLY A 311 -21.75 33.07 -8.86
CA GLY A 311 -20.79 33.37 -7.79
C GLY A 311 -21.40 33.36 -6.39
N ASN A 312 -22.63 32.88 -6.21
CA ASN A 312 -23.25 32.72 -4.91
C ASN A 312 -22.74 31.47 -4.22
N GLU A 313 -22.58 31.53 -2.90
CA GLU A 313 -22.27 30.36 -2.08
C GLU A 313 -23.41 29.34 -2.14
N THR A 314 -23.07 28.06 -2.27
CA THR A 314 -24.04 26.96 -2.32
C THR A 314 -23.99 26.10 -1.06
N THR A 315 -24.79 25.04 -1.01
CA THR A 315 -24.79 24.04 0.07
C THR A 315 -23.78 22.91 -0.12
N HIS A 316 -22.92 22.98 -1.15
CA HIS A 316 -21.98 21.92 -1.49
C HIS A 316 -20.61 22.15 -0.84
N PRO A 317 -20.20 21.39 0.20
CA PRO A 317 -18.90 21.57 0.82
C PRO A 317 -17.78 21.17 -0.14
N VAL A 318 -16.71 21.96 -0.17
CA VAL A 318 -15.49 21.67 -0.94
C VAL A 318 -14.57 20.82 -0.10
N VAL A 319 -14.16 19.68 -0.65
CA VAL A 319 -13.28 18.71 -0.01
C VAL A 319 -12.06 18.50 -0.89
N TYR A 320 -10.88 18.57 -0.27
CA TYR A 320 -9.60 18.37 -0.94
C TYR A 320 -9.13 16.95 -0.66
N ALA A 321 -9.05 16.13 -1.72
CA ALA A 321 -8.53 14.78 -1.63
C ALA A 321 -7.00 14.81 -1.70
N ALA A 322 -6.34 14.17 -0.74
CA ALA A 322 -4.90 14.08 -0.70
C ALA A 322 -4.37 13.17 -1.81
N LEU A 323 -3.35 13.65 -2.52
CA LEU A 323 -2.76 12.98 -3.67
C LEU A 323 -2.34 11.54 -3.38
N GLY A 324 -2.96 10.59 -4.07
CA GLY A 324 -2.70 9.15 -4.00
C GLY A 324 -3.20 8.45 -2.74
N SER A 325 -3.33 9.16 -1.61
CA SER A 325 -3.85 8.62 -0.35
C SER A 325 -5.37 8.73 -0.20
N HIS A 326 -5.98 9.64 -0.97
CA HIS A 326 -7.41 9.98 -0.99
C HIS A 326 -8.01 10.50 0.33
N ALA A 327 -7.21 10.68 1.37
CA ALA A 327 -7.68 11.29 2.61
C ALA A 327 -8.27 12.69 2.35
N ASN A 328 -9.30 13.02 3.11
CA ASN A 328 -10.15 14.19 2.87
C ASN A 328 -9.81 15.34 3.83
N TYR A 329 -9.74 16.55 3.28
CA TYR A 329 -9.38 17.77 3.98
C TYR A 329 -10.34 18.91 3.68
N SER A 330 -10.57 19.79 4.66
CA SER A 330 -11.41 20.98 4.53
C SER A 330 -10.70 22.13 3.82
N LYS A 331 -9.37 22.07 3.71
CA LYS A 331 -8.51 23.14 3.20
C LYS A 331 -7.39 22.57 2.33
N PRO A 332 -6.85 23.40 1.41
CA PRO A 332 -5.81 22.94 0.52
C PRO A 332 -4.44 22.89 1.21
N ASP A 333 -4.19 21.89 2.06
CA ASP A 333 -2.97 21.84 2.88
C ASP A 333 -1.96 20.79 2.41
N VAL A 334 -0.68 21.06 2.67
CA VAL A 334 0.39 20.05 2.61
C VAL A 334 0.71 19.66 4.03
N ILE A 335 0.24 18.49 4.43
CA ILE A 335 0.37 17.99 5.79
C ILE A 335 1.56 17.04 5.82
N ARG A 336 2.59 17.45 6.54
CA ARG A 336 3.64 16.55 6.98
C ARG A 336 3.12 15.93 8.26
N SER A 337 3.07 14.60 8.36
CA SER A 337 2.44 13.93 9.49
C SER A 337 3.45 13.40 10.50
N PRO A 338 3.90 14.22 11.48
CA PRO A 338 4.53 13.70 12.69
C PRO A 338 3.50 13.05 13.63
N SER A 339 2.22 13.48 13.57
CA SER A 339 1.15 13.02 14.46
C SER A 339 0.59 11.62 14.15
N MET A 340 0.73 11.12 12.92
CA MET A 340 0.46 9.71 12.61
C MET A 340 1.56 8.75 13.10
N TYR A 341 2.60 9.29 13.75
CA TYR A 341 3.64 8.52 14.41
C TYR A 341 3.59 8.71 15.92
N LYS A 342 3.57 7.59 16.65
CA LYS A 342 4.20 7.51 17.98
C LYS A 342 5.51 6.77 17.79
N PRO A 343 6.58 7.42 17.30
CA PRO A 343 7.75 6.68 16.85
C PRO A 343 8.57 6.25 18.06
N GLY A 344 8.59 4.94 18.33
CA GLY A 344 9.56 4.33 19.22
C GLY A 344 10.98 4.47 18.65
N ARG A 345 12.00 4.39 19.51
CA ARG A 345 13.42 4.59 19.14
C ARG A 345 13.87 3.73 17.94
N LEU A 346 13.40 2.49 17.85
CA LEU A 346 13.75 1.57 16.76
C LEU A 346 13.19 2.03 15.41
N GLN A 347 11.98 2.58 15.38
CA GLN A 347 11.35 3.01 14.14
C GLN A 347 12.01 4.30 13.59
N ARG A 348 12.38 5.23 14.49
CA ARG A 348 13.18 6.41 14.15
C ARG A 348 14.52 6.03 13.52
N PHE A 349 15.20 5.04 14.12
CA PHE A 349 16.45 4.51 13.59
C PHE A 349 16.26 3.87 12.21
N LEU A 350 15.20 3.07 12.02
CA LEU A 350 14.92 2.44 10.72
C LEU A 350 14.63 3.48 9.62
N PHE A 351 13.94 4.57 9.91
CA PHE A 351 13.70 5.66 8.95
C PHE A 351 14.95 6.48 8.67
N TRP A 352 15.75 6.78 9.70
CA TRP A 352 17.03 7.47 9.50
C TRP A 352 17.99 6.62 8.67
N PHE A 353 18.05 5.32 8.97
CA PHE A 353 18.86 4.36 8.23
C PHE A 353 18.37 4.21 6.79
N ASP A 354 17.06 4.06 6.57
CA ASP A 354 16.46 4.08 5.23
C ASP A 354 16.78 5.38 4.48
N GLY A 355 16.70 6.51 5.18
CA GLY A 355 17.06 7.82 4.64
C GLY A 355 18.50 7.87 4.13
N LEU A 356 19.44 7.42 4.97
CA LEU A 356 20.86 7.34 4.66
C LEU A 356 21.13 6.37 3.50
N ILE A 357 20.49 5.20 3.50
CA ILE A 357 20.61 4.19 2.47
C ILE A 357 20.11 4.71 1.12
N HIS A 358 18.95 5.36 1.08
CA HIS A 358 18.41 5.93 -0.15
C HIS A 358 19.24 7.12 -0.65
N TYR A 359 19.82 7.92 0.25
CA TYR A 359 20.75 8.99 -0.10
C TYR A 359 22.02 8.44 -0.77
N LEU A 360 22.64 7.43 -0.16
CA LEU A 360 23.80 6.75 -0.73
C LEU A 360 23.40 6.09 -2.06
N PHE A 361 22.24 5.46 -2.13
CA PHE A 361 21.71 4.87 -3.36
C PHE A 361 21.57 5.90 -4.48
N LEU A 362 20.92 7.05 -4.26
CA LEU A 362 20.79 8.11 -5.27
C LEU A 362 22.14 8.69 -5.74
N LEU A 363 23.13 8.75 -4.85
CA LEU A 363 24.49 9.18 -5.18
C LEU A 363 25.23 8.17 -6.07
N PHE A 364 24.98 6.88 -5.87
CA PHE A 364 25.70 5.78 -6.54
C PHE A 364 24.87 5.05 -7.63
N ASN A 365 23.62 5.45 -7.87
CA ASN A 365 22.74 4.82 -8.86
C ASN A 365 23.17 5.17 -10.31
N PRO A 366 23.26 4.19 -11.23
CA PRO A 366 23.63 4.41 -12.63
C PRO A 366 22.55 5.10 -13.49
N SER A 367 21.32 5.28 -13.00
CA SER A 367 20.27 6.03 -13.70
C SER A 367 20.58 7.53 -13.73
N GLN A 368 20.84 8.08 -14.94
CA GLN A 368 21.17 9.49 -15.10
C GLN A 368 20.09 10.46 -14.59
N LYS A 369 18.82 10.04 -14.62
CA LYS A 369 17.69 10.89 -14.18
C LYS A 369 17.63 11.05 -12.66
N ALA A 370 17.85 9.97 -11.91
CA ALA A 370 17.86 10.02 -10.44
C ALA A 370 19.07 10.79 -9.89
N ARG A 371 20.24 10.59 -10.52
CA ARG A 371 21.46 11.35 -10.20
C ARG A 371 21.30 12.84 -10.50
N HIS A 372 20.63 13.20 -11.60
CA HIS A 372 20.38 14.61 -11.93
C HIS A 372 19.45 15.27 -10.91
N ILE A 373 18.40 14.58 -10.44
CA ILE A 373 17.51 15.08 -9.36
C ILE A 373 18.29 15.33 -8.06
N ALA A 374 19.14 14.38 -7.64
CA ALA A 374 19.96 14.54 -6.44
C ALA A 374 21.00 15.69 -6.56
N LEU A 375 21.59 15.86 -7.74
CA LEU A 375 22.53 16.95 -8.03
C LEU A 375 21.83 18.31 -8.14
N GLU A 376 20.60 18.37 -8.69
CA GLU A 376 19.79 19.59 -8.75
C GLU A 376 19.37 20.03 -7.35
N GLU A 377 19.01 19.08 -6.47
CA GLU A 377 18.73 19.34 -5.05
C GLU A 377 19.99 19.85 -4.31
N MET A 378 21.15 19.22 -4.51
CA MET A 378 22.42 19.75 -3.98
C MET A 378 22.72 21.18 -4.47
N ARG A 379 22.44 21.45 -5.75
CA ARG A 379 22.70 22.77 -6.36
C ARG A 379 21.74 23.84 -5.84
N LEU A 380 20.47 23.48 -5.58
CA LEU A 380 19.49 24.36 -4.95
C LEU A 380 19.79 24.62 -3.46
N MET A 381 20.51 23.71 -2.79
CA MET A 381 20.91 23.82 -1.39
C MET A 381 22.22 24.61 -1.15
N GLY A 382 23.00 24.94 -2.20
CA GLY A 382 24.18 25.80 -2.08
C GLY A 382 25.35 25.24 -1.24
N GLN A 383 26.49 25.94 -1.22
CA GLN A 383 27.80 25.48 -0.69
C GLN A 383 27.90 25.22 0.83
N HIS A 384 26.79 25.03 1.55
CA HIS A 384 26.79 24.86 3.02
C HIS A 384 26.39 23.45 3.49
N LEU A 385 26.72 22.43 2.69
CA LEU A 385 26.41 21.01 2.95
C LEU A 385 27.03 20.43 4.24
N PHE A 386 27.96 21.15 4.87
CA PHE A 386 28.71 20.73 6.05
C PHE A 386 28.57 21.69 7.24
N GLU A 387 27.71 22.70 7.16
CA GLU A 387 27.41 23.56 8.30
C GLU A 387 26.29 22.96 9.14
N GLU A 388 26.55 22.80 10.44
CA GLU A 388 25.66 22.17 11.42
C GLU A 388 24.27 22.84 11.47
N HIS A 389 24.23 24.13 11.14
CA HIS A 389 23.07 25.04 11.24
C HIS A 389 22.06 24.86 10.10
N VAL A 390 22.46 24.26 8.96
CA VAL A 390 21.54 23.95 7.84
C VAL A 390 20.65 22.76 8.17
N PHE A 391 21.10 21.90 9.08
CA PHE A 391 20.32 20.78 9.58
C PHE A 391 19.30 21.20 10.63
N ASP A 392 19.49 22.34 11.28
CA ASP A 392 18.56 22.86 12.30
C ASP A 392 17.24 23.34 11.68
N ASP A 393 17.28 23.95 10.48
CA ASP A 393 16.08 24.31 9.70
C ASP A 393 15.35 23.08 9.11
N LEU A 394 16.01 21.92 9.12
CA LEU A 394 15.50 20.63 8.64
C LEU A 394 15.09 19.69 9.78
N ARG A 395 15.13 20.11 11.05
CA ARG A 395 14.78 19.28 12.21
C ARG A 395 13.43 19.69 12.78
N ASP A 396 12.56 18.71 13.06
CA ASP A 396 11.45 18.98 14.01
C ASP A 396 12.02 19.10 15.44
N GLU A 397 11.18 19.50 16.41
CA GLU A 397 11.53 19.65 17.84
C GLU A 397 12.16 18.38 18.48
N THR A 398 12.23 17.27 17.74
CA THR A 398 12.76 15.96 18.14
C THR A 398 13.87 15.41 17.23
N ASP A 399 14.58 16.28 16.49
CA ASP A 399 15.82 15.97 15.75
C ASP A 399 15.66 15.10 14.47
N HIS A 400 14.47 15.09 13.85
CA HIS A 400 14.23 14.35 12.59
C HIS A 400 14.33 15.22 11.34
N PHE A 401 14.93 14.69 10.26
CA PHE A 401 15.01 15.35 8.96
C PHE A 401 13.61 15.51 8.28
N ILE A 402 13.07 16.72 8.27
CA ILE A 402 11.73 17.15 7.84
C ILE A 402 11.39 16.78 6.39
N VAL A 403 12.38 16.68 5.49
CA VAL A 403 12.17 16.50 4.04
C VAL A 403 11.69 15.10 3.68
N ARG A 404 11.79 14.13 4.59
CA ARG A 404 11.46 12.72 4.34
C ARG A 404 10.26 12.21 5.12
N LEU A 405 9.59 13.08 5.85
CA LEU A 405 8.34 12.69 6.49
C LEU A 405 7.28 12.40 5.41
N PRO A 406 6.38 11.45 5.68
CA PRO A 406 5.18 11.24 4.87
C PRO A 406 4.44 12.54 4.65
N MET A 407 4.03 12.76 3.40
CA MET A 407 3.29 13.95 3.04
C MET A 407 1.92 13.57 2.51
N GLU A 408 0.91 14.23 3.05
CA GLU A 408 -0.40 14.32 2.42
C GLU A 408 -0.51 15.67 1.73
N ILE A 409 -1.00 15.66 0.49
CA ILE A 409 -0.99 16.81 -0.40
C ILE A 409 -2.40 17.03 -0.88
N ALA A 410 -3.14 17.90 -0.22
CA ALA A 410 -4.53 18.18 -0.52
C ALA A 410 -4.67 19.47 -1.36
N THR A 411 -3.91 19.65 -2.45
CA THR A 411 -3.78 20.96 -3.11
C THR A 411 -4.99 21.39 -3.94
N GLY A 412 -5.75 20.42 -4.48
CA GLY A 412 -6.94 20.67 -5.30
C GLY A 412 -6.68 21.42 -6.61
N ASP A 413 -5.43 21.46 -7.10
CA ASP A 413 -4.97 22.21 -8.28
C ASP A 413 -5.23 21.50 -9.62
N GLY A 414 -5.89 20.35 -9.59
CA GLY A 414 -6.18 19.51 -10.75
C GLY A 414 -7.64 19.47 -11.13
N LEU A 415 -8.25 18.30 -10.95
CA LEU A 415 -9.62 18.02 -11.36
C LEU A 415 -10.61 18.28 -10.21
N ARG A 416 -11.77 18.84 -10.56
CA ARG A 416 -12.92 18.97 -9.68
C ARG A 416 -14.03 18.06 -10.19
N ILE A 417 -14.61 17.27 -9.29
CA ILE A 417 -15.74 16.38 -9.57
C ILE A 417 -16.90 16.73 -8.61
N GLY A 418 -18.10 16.88 -9.17
CA GLY A 418 -19.35 17.19 -8.49
C GLY A 418 -20.12 18.35 -9.11
N PHE A 419 -20.72 19.19 -8.26
CA PHE A 419 -21.58 20.32 -8.62
C PHE A 419 -20.98 21.23 -9.72
N GLN A 420 -21.78 21.79 -10.64
CA GLN A 420 -21.26 22.72 -11.66
C GLN A 420 -21.11 24.15 -11.12
N GLY A 421 -19.91 24.76 -11.17
CA GLY A 421 -19.63 26.03 -10.49
C GLY A 421 -18.36 26.77 -10.92
N ARG A 422 -18.06 27.94 -10.31
CA ARG A 422 -16.87 28.77 -10.64
C ARG A 422 -15.60 28.31 -9.91
N ASN A 423 -14.90 27.36 -10.52
CA ASN A 423 -13.72 26.68 -9.93
C ASN A 423 -12.48 27.56 -9.66
N LEU A 424 -12.35 28.71 -10.34
CA LEU A 424 -11.12 29.53 -10.32
C LEU A 424 -10.96 30.41 -9.08
N LYS A 425 -12.01 30.59 -8.28
CA LYS A 425 -12.02 31.51 -7.13
C LYS A 425 -11.69 30.84 -5.79
N GLU A 426 -11.65 29.52 -5.77
CA GLU A 426 -11.39 28.73 -4.56
C GLU A 426 -9.88 28.59 -4.31
N PRO A 427 -9.41 28.57 -3.04
CA PRO A 427 -7.99 28.58 -2.73
C PRO A 427 -7.28 27.35 -3.30
N MET A 428 -6.05 27.56 -3.77
CA MET A 428 -5.13 26.52 -4.25
C MET A 428 -3.77 26.80 -3.65
N LEU A 429 -3.13 25.80 -3.07
CA LEU A 429 -1.73 25.87 -2.68
C LEU A 429 -0.92 25.04 -3.68
N LYS A 430 0.07 25.67 -4.33
CA LYS A 430 1.01 24.93 -5.20
C LYS A 430 2.15 24.42 -4.34
N SER A 431 2.49 23.13 -4.51
CA SER A 431 3.67 22.56 -3.85
C SER A 431 4.94 23.30 -4.30
N SER A 432 5.75 23.76 -3.34
CA SER A 432 7.06 24.39 -3.59
C SER A 432 8.16 23.39 -3.97
N SER A 433 7.95 22.08 -3.73
CA SER A 433 8.95 21.03 -4.00
C SER A 433 9.10 20.73 -5.49
N TYR A 434 10.35 20.81 -5.98
CA TYR A 434 10.76 20.46 -7.35
C TYR A 434 10.53 18.97 -7.67
N LEU A 435 10.84 18.07 -6.73
CA LEU A 435 10.56 16.63 -6.82
C LEU A 435 9.08 16.37 -7.12
N LYS A 436 8.17 17.00 -6.36
CA LYS A 436 6.72 16.88 -6.57
C LYS A 436 6.28 17.46 -7.92
N ARG A 437 6.93 18.51 -8.40
CA ARG A 437 6.66 19.13 -9.71
C ARG A 437 7.10 18.24 -10.89
N ILE A 438 8.16 17.45 -10.71
CA ILE A 438 8.59 16.44 -11.69
C ILE A 438 7.76 15.15 -11.58
N MET A 439 7.36 14.75 -10.37
CA MET A 439 6.46 13.61 -10.14
C MET A 439 4.99 13.93 -10.49
N SER A 440 4.66 15.18 -10.82
CA SER A 440 3.31 15.58 -11.25
C SER A 440 3.09 15.57 -12.76
N ASP A 441 4.14 15.39 -13.57
CA ASP A 441 4.01 15.02 -14.99
C ASP A 441 3.82 13.51 -15.16
N ARG A 442 2.91 12.94 -14.37
CA ARG A 442 2.43 11.57 -14.55
C ARG A 442 1.37 11.59 -15.65
N ARG A 443 1.39 10.56 -16.53
CA ARG A 443 0.22 10.29 -17.36
C ARG A 443 -0.94 9.93 -16.43
N VAL A 444 -2.02 10.68 -16.54
CA VAL A 444 -3.26 10.52 -15.77
C VAL A 444 -4.41 10.23 -16.73
N SER A 445 -5.32 9.36 -16.31
CA SER A 445 -6.58 9.09 -17.00
C SER A 445 -7.67 9.88 -16.31
N LEU A 446 -8.03 11.03 -16.86
CA LEU A 446 -9.07 11.87 -16.27
C LEU A 446 -10.46 11.38 -16.68
N PRO A 447 -11.44 11.34 -15.76
CA PRO A 447 -12.83 11.15 -16.11
C PRO A 447 -13.27 12.22 -17.13
N PRO A 448 -13.91 11.81 -18.25
CA PRO A 448 -14.37 12.76 -19.26
C PRO A 448 -15.57 13.58 -18.77
N VAL A 449 -16.31 13.06 -17.78
CA VAL A 449 -17.45 13.72 -17.12
C VAL A 449 -17.04 14.11 -15.71
N LYS A 450 -17.43 15.33 -15.30
CA LYS A 450 -17.12 15.88 -13.96
C LYS A 450 -18.29 15.78 -12.99
N GLU A 451 -19.47 15.40 -13.45
CA GLU A 451 -20.65 15.22 -12.62
C GLU A 451 -20.68 13.82 -12.02
N TRP A 452 -21.13 13.75 -10.78
CA TRP A 452 -21.36 12.49 -10.11
C TRP A 452 -22.59 11.76 -10.63
N GLN A 453 -22.53 10.44 -10.59
CA GLN A 453 -23.70 9.61 -10.38
C GLN A 453 -23.81 9.26 -8.89
N CYS A 454 -24.94 9.61 -8.27
CA CYS A 454 -25.25 9.21 -6.90
C CYS A 454 -25.95 7.84 -6.91
N VAL A 455 -25.42 6.88 -6.14
CA VAL A 455 -26.08 5.61 -5.86
C VAL A 455 -26.50 5.57 -4.40
N LEU A 456 -27.78 5.30 -4.13
CA LEU A 456 -28.28 5.20 -2.77
C LEU A 456 -27.80 3.89 -2.13
N LEU A 457 -27.02 4.02 -1.06
CA LEU A 457 -26.39 2.92 -0.34
C LEU A 457 -27.27 2.34 0.77
N ASN A 458 -28.37 3.01 1.13
CA ASN A 458 -29.34 2.52 2.11
C ASN A 458 -29.97 1.17 1.73
N SER A 459 -30.00 0.81 0.44
CA SER A 459 -30.44 -0.52 -0.01
C SER A 459 -29.45 -1.63 0.31
N GLU A 460 -28.24 -1.28 0.78
CA GLU A 460 -27.11 -2.18 1.05
C GLU A 460 -26.89 -3.22 -0.06
N PRO A 461 -26.42 -2.80 -1.26
CA PRO A 461 -26.05 -3.72 -2.34
C PRO A 461 -25.18 -4.87 -1.82
N GLY A 462 -25.29 -6.06 -2.41
CA GLY A 462 -24.67 -7.29 -1.86
C GLY A 462 -23.21 -7.11 -1.44
N TRP A 463 -22.39 -6.42 -2.24
CA TRP A 463 -20.98 -6.18 -1.93
C TRP A 463 -20.72 -5.41 -0.62
N VAL A 464 -21.70 -4.68 -0.08
CA VAL A 464 -21.61 -4.03 1.24
C VAL A 464 -21.44 -5.06 2.36
N GLN A 465 -21.97 -6.27 2.17
CA GLN A 465 -21.84 -7.36 3.16
C GLN A 465 -20.48 -8.05 3.12
N TYR A 466 -19.63 -7.77 2.13
CA TYR A 466 -18.32 -8.39 2.02
C TYR A 466 -17.37 -7.97 3.16
N LYS A 467 -16.92 -8.97 3.93
CA LYS A 467 -16.07 -8.77 5.12
C LYS A 467 -14.57 -8.89 4.83
N GLY A 468 -14.19 -9.30 3.62
CA GLY A 468 -12.81 -9.48 3.23
C GLY A 468 -12.09 -8.17 2.87
N LEU A 469 -10.88 -8.30 2.36
CA LEU A 469 -10.03 -7.17 1.94
C LEU A 469 -10.31 -6.80 0.49
N TRP A 470 -10.53 -5.51 0.24
CA TRP A 470 -10.65 -4.90 -1.08
C TRP A 470 -9.27 -4.64 -1.66
N GLY A 471 -8.51 -5.69 -1.94
CA GLY A 471 -7.13 -5.61 -2.43
C GLY A 471 -6.24 -6.64 -1.75
N VAL A 472 -5.07 -6.90 -2.34
CA VAL A 472 -4.18 -8.00 -1.91
C VAL A 472 -3.79 -7.89 -0.42
N LYS A 473 -3.73 -9.05 0.25
CA LYS A 473 -3.23 -9.16 1.62
C LYS A 473 -1.70 -9.13 1.62
N SER A 474 -1.12 -8.17 2.33
CA SER A 474 0.34 -8.08 2.56
C SER A 474 0.70 -8.54 3.97
N LEU A 475 1.97 -8.90 4.18
CA LEU A 475 2.54 -9.15 5.51
C LEU A 475 2.59 -7.86 6.34
N LEU A 476 2.69 -6.70 5.67
CA LEU A 476 2.57 -5.38 6.29
C LEU A 476 1.09 -4.97 6.27
N SER A 477 0.50 -4.75 7.45
CA SER A 477 -0.92 -4.44 7.59
C SER A 477 -1.35 -3.21 6.78
N GLU A 478 -0.49 -2.20 6.72
CA GLU A 478 -0.73 -0.92 6.04
C GLU A 478 -0.66 -1.03 4.51
N GLU A 479 -0.03 -2.07 3.97
CA GLU A 479 0.03 -2.36 2.52
C GLU A 479 -1.05 -3.35 2.06
N SER A 480 -1.87 -3.84 2.99
CA SER A 480 -3.02 -4.68 2.64
C SER A 480 -4.18 -3.81 2.19
N GLY A 481 -4.96 -4.29 1.22
CA GLY A 481 -6.23 -3.65 0.84
C GLY A 481 -7.13 -3.39 2.06
N PRO A 482 -7.94 -2.31 2.06
CA PRO A 482 -8.82 -1.97 3.16
C PRO A 482 -10.01 -2.93 3.21
N THR A 483 -10.72 -2.97 4.35
CA THR A 483 -12.06 -3.56 4.37
C THR A 483 -13.08 -2.60 3.79
N GLY A 484 -14.25 -3.11 3.41
CA GLY A 484 -15.36 -2.31 2.89
C GLY A 484 -15.91 -1.29 3.90
N PRO A 485 -16.90 -0.48 3.48
CA PRO A 485 -17.37 0.66 4.26
C PRO A 485 -18.13 0.27 5.54
N LYS A 486 -18.69 -0.95 5.60
CA LYS A 486 -19.48 -1.46 6.73
C LYS A 486 -18.64 -2.14 7.82
N TRP A 487 -17.63 -2.93 7.45
CA TRP A 487 -16.97 -3.87 8.35
C TRP A 487 -15.57 -3.42 8.77
N GLU A 488 -15.21 -3.64 10.04
CA GLU A 488 -13.86 -3.38 10.57
C GLU A 488 -12.86 -4.45 10.12
N LYS A 489 -11.57 -4.08 10.08
CA LYS A 489 -10.50 -5.06 9.87
C LYS A 489 -10.38 -5.94 11.11
N PRO A 490 -10.51 -7.28 10.99
CA PRO A 490 -10.40 -8.18 12.13
C PRO A 490 -9.02 -8.07 12.77
N LYS A 491 -8.97 -8.00 14.11
CA LYS A 491 -7.69 -8.04 14.84
C LYS A 491 -7.16 -9.48 14.88
N ARG A 492 -5.84 -9.62 15.01
CA ARG A 492 -5.17 -10.93 15.09
C ARG A 492 -5.82 -11.80 16.19
N GLY A 493 -6.35 -12.96 15.82
CA GLY A 493 -7.02 -13.90 16.73
C GLY A 493 -8.53 -13.68 16.94
N GLN A 494 -9.14 -12.69 16.29
CA GLN A 494 -10.60 -12.52 16.29
C GLN A 494 -11.23 -13.27 15.11
N THR A 495 -12.28 -14.05 15.38
CA THR A 495 -13.07 -14.76 14.37
C THR A 495 -14.30 -13.98 13.92
N VAL A 496 -14.79 -13.05 14.74
CA VAL A 496 -15.98 -12.23 14.46
C VAL A 496 -15.57 -10.84 14.01
N VAL A 497 -16.01 -10.46 12.81
CA VAL A 497 -15.86 -9.10 12.29
C VAL A 497 -16.98 -8.21 12.83
N ARG A 498 -16.60 -7.04 13.33
CA ARG A 498 -17.54 -6.05 13.85
C ARG A 498 -17.86 -5.00 12.81
N GLU A 499 -19.03 -4.40 12.95
CA GLU A 499 -19.42 -3.24 12.16
C GLU A 499 -18.63 -2.01 12.61
N ARG A 500 -18.23 -1.17 11.66
CA ARG A 500 -17.53 0.08 11.95
C ARG A 500 -18.45 1.00 12.75
N ALA A 501 -17.90 1.65 13.77
CA ALA A 501 -18.64 2.64 14.56
C ALA A 501 -19.29 3.72 13.67
N ARG A 502 -18.56 4.20 12.65
CA ARG A 502 -19.08 5.16 11.66
C ARG A 502 -20.24 4.63 10.79
N TRP A 503 -20.41 3.31 10.67
CA TRP A 503 -21.52 2.72 9.92
C TRP A 503 -22.74 2.46 10.81
N GLY A 504 -22.52 1.85 11.98
CA GLY A 504 -23.63 1.42 12.85
C GLY A 504 -24.05 2.42 13.91
N ARG A 505 -23.17 3.35 14.29
CA ARG A 505 -23.40 4.34 15.36
C ARG A 505 -22.78 5.71 15.02
N PRO A 506 -23.17 6.33 13.89
CA PRO A 506 -22.53 7.55 13.39
C PRO A 506 -22.62 8.74 14.35
N LEU A 507 -23.65 8.85 15.19
CA LEU A 507 -23.74 9.93 16.18
C LEU A 507 -22.78 9.70 17.36
N GLN A 508 -22.67 8.47 17.86
CA GLN A 508 -21.66 8.15 18.90
C GLN A 508 -20.24 8.40 18.39
N TRP A 509 -19.99 8.09 17.13
CA TRP A 509 -18.72 8.38 16.47
C TRP A 509 -18.45 9.90 16.36
N LEU A 510 -19.48 10.68 15.99
CA LEU A 510 -19.40 12.14 15.97
C LEU A 510 -18.96 12.70 17.34
N THR A 511 -19.65 12.29 18.40
CA THR A 511 -19.32 12.68 19.78
C THR A 511 -17.91 12.30 20.19
N GLN A 512 -17.41 11.15 19.71
CA GLN A 512 -16.03 10.72 19.98
C GLN A 512 -15.01 11.62 19.27
N LEU A 513 -15.25 12.00 18.02
CA LEU A 513 -14.37 12.89 17.27
C LEU A 513 -14.34 14.31 17.85
N GLU A 514 -15.49 14.82 18.29
CA GLU A 514 -15.56 16.14 18.93
C GLU A 514 -14.74 16.20 20.23
N LYS A 515 -14.68 15.10 21.00
CA LYS A 515 -13.85 14.99 22.21
C LYS A 515 -12.34 14.95 21.90
N ASN A 516 -11.96 14.52 20.70
CA ASN A 516 -10.57 14.39 20.28
C ASN A 516 -9.99 15.68 19.65
N ARG A 517 -10.80 16.72 19.45
CA ARG A 517 -10.32 18.06 19.06
C ARG A 517 -9.50 18.64 20.22
N HIS A 518 -8.18 18.48 20.16
CA HIS A 518 -7.22 19.18 21.01
C HIS A 518 -6.82 20.51 20.38
#